data_AF-Q26435-F1
#
_entry.id   AF-Q26435-F1
#
_cell.length_a   1.000
_cell.length_b   1.000
_cell.length_c   1.000
_cell.angle_alpha   90.00
_cell.angle_beta   90.00
_cell.angle_gamma   90.00
#
_symmetry.space_group_name_H-M   'P 1'
#
loop_
_entity.id
_entity.type
_entity.pdbx_description
1 polymer ?
#
loop_
_entity_poly.entity_id
_entity_poly.type
_entity_poly.pdbx_seq_one_letter_code
_entity_poly.pdbx_strand_id
1 'polypeptide(L)'
;IEIESFGYTMRDIRYKWNEGPNSVGVSNEVSLPQFKVLGHRQRAMEISLTTGNYSRLACEIQFVRSMGYYLIQIYIPSGLIVIISWVSFWLNRNATPARVALGVTTVLTMTTLMSSTNAALPKISYVKSIDVYLGTCFVMV
;
A
#
# COMPACT_ATOMS: atom_id res chain seq x y z
N ILE A 1 5.21 -17.03 5.21
CA ILE A 1 4.94 -18.08 6.21
C ILE A 1 6.19 -18.91 6.34
N GLU A 2 6.71 -19.07 7.54
CA GLU A 2 7.91 -19.85 7.81
C GLU A 2 7.57 -20.95 8.81
N ILE A 3 8.00 -22.18 8.51
CA ILE A 3 7.75 -23.38 9.30
C ILE A 3 9.10 -23.98 9.64
N GLU A 4 9.36 -24.15 10.92
CA GLU A 4 10.63 -24.64 11.45
C GLU A 4 10.39 -25.51 12.69
N SER A 5 11.32 -26.42 12.94
CA SER A 5 11.37 -27.21 14.16
C SER A 5 11.96 -26.38 15.29
N PHE A 6 11.30 -26.33 16.44
CA PHE A 6 11.80 -25.57 17.58
C PHE A 6 12.96 -26.28 18.30
N GLY A 7 12.84 -27.58 18.56
CA GLY A 7 13.76 -28.32 19.43
C GLY A 7 14.69 -29.31 18.71
N TYR A 8 14.30 -29.77 17.52
CA TYR A 8 15.04 -30.80 16.78
C TYR A 8 15.87 -30.20 15.66
N THR A 9 17.14 -30.58 15.61
CA THR A 9 18.08 -30.12 14.59
C THR A 9 17.94 -30.92 13.29
N MET A 10 18.62 -30.50 12.23
CA MET A 10 18.73 -31.20 10.93
C MET A 10 19.25 -32.64 11.03
N ARG A 11 19.86 -33.01 12.18
CA ARG A 11 20.29 -34.39 12.46
C ARG A 11 19.11 -35.29 12.80
N ASP A 12 18.09 -34.74 13.46
CA ASP A 12 16.94 -35.49 13.94
C ASP A 12 15.76 -35.38 12.95
N ILE A 13 15.50 -34.18 12.42
CA ILE A 13 14.36 -33.90 11.54
C ILE A 13 14.78 -33.05 10.34
N ARG A 14 14.36 -33.47 9.14
CA ARG A 14 14.46 -32.67 7.91
C ARG A 14 13.10 -32.52 7.25
N TYR A 15 12.70 -31.28 7.00
CA TYR A 15 11.45 -31.00 6.31
C TYR A 15 11.64 -31.00 4.80
N LYS A 16 10.62 -31.48 4.10
CA LYS A 16 10.50 -31.39 2.65
C LYS A 16 9.05 -31.11 2.28
N TRP A 17 8.86 -30.38 1.19
CA TRP A 17 7.56 -30.27 0.55
C TRP A 17 7.21 -31.62 -0.10
N ASN A 18 6.06 -32.19 0.26
CA ASN A 18 5.71 -33.56 -0.14
C ASN A 18 5.54 -33.69 -1.66
N GLU A 19 4.84 -32.74 -2.27
CA GLU A 19 4.53 -32.69 -3.71
C GLU A 19 5.33 -31.60 -4.42
N GLY A 20 6.47 -31.18 -3.85
CA GLY A 20 7.26 -30.07 -4.35
C GLY A 20 6.37 -28.84 -4.59
N PRO A 21 6.32 -28.27 -5.81
CA PRO A 21 5.56 -27.05 -6.12
C PRO A 21 4.04 -27.17 -5.94
N ASN A 22 3.47 -28.38 -5.87
CA ASN A 22 2.03 -28.57 -5.66
C ASN A 22 1.64 -28.65 -4.18
N SER A 23 2.60 -28.61 -3.26
CA SER A 23 2.34 -28.81 -1.82
C SER A 23 1.55 -27.66 -1.19
N VAL A 24 1.53 -26.49 -1.80
CA VAL A 24 0.72 -25.34 -1.39
C VAL A 24 -0.23 -25.00 -2.53
N GLY A 25 -1.52 -24.97 -2.22
CA GLY A 25 -2.57 -24.47 -3.10
C GLY A 25 -3.12 -23.15 -2.58
N VAL A 26 -3.47 -22.24 -3.49
CA VAL A 26 -4.31 -21.08 -3.16
C VAL A 26 -5.70 -21.39 -3.69
N SER A 27 -6.72 -21.36 -2.84
CA SER A 27 -8.10 -21.56 -3.28
C SER A 27 -8.55 -20.40 -4.18
N ASN A 28 -9.21 -20.72 -5.29
CA ASN A 28 -9.79 -19.73 -6.21
C ASN A 28 -10.92 -18.90 -5.58
N GLU A 29 -11.45 -19.34 -4.43
CA GLU A 29 -12.49 -18.63 -3.67
C GLU A 29 -11.91 -17.52 -2.77
N VAL A 30 -10.59 -17.44 -2.64
CA VAL A 30 -9.94 -16.42 -1.81
C VAL A 30 -9.98 -15.07 -2.53
N SER A 31 -11.04 -14.30 -2.30
CA SER A 31 -11.15 -12.90 -2.68
C SER A 31 -10.86 -12.00 -1.48
N LEU A 32 -9.81 -11.18 -1.57
CA LEU A 32 -9.51 -10.16 -0.58
C LEU A 32 -10.04 -8.80 -1.06
N PRO A 33 -10.63 -7.97 -0.19
CA PRO A 33 -11.25 -6.71 -0.60
C PRO A 33 -10.23 -5.65 -1.04
N GLN A 34 -9.03 -5.65 -0.45
CA GLN A 34 -7.99 -4.64 -0.70
C GLN A 34 -6.79 -5.18 -1.48
N PHE A 35 -6.67 -6.49 -1.61
CA PHE A 35 -5.51 -7.15 -2.20
C PHE A 35 -5.93 -8.23 -3.20
N LYS A 36 -5.06 -8.52 -4.15
CA LYS A 36 -5.17 -9.67 -5.04
C LYS A 36 -3.96 -10.55 -4.81
N VAL A 37 -4.19 -11.85 -4.70
CA VAL A 37 -3.11 -12.84 -4.62
C VAL A 37 -2.64 -13.10 -6.04
N LEU A 38 -1.40 -12.76 -6.37
CA LEU A 38 -0.82 -13.08 -7.68
C LEU A 38 -0.35 -14.53 -7.76
N GLY A 39 0.14 -15.06 -6.65
CA GLY A 39 0.70 -16.40 -6.60
C GLY A 39 1.44 -16.62 -5.29
N HIS A 40 2.11 -17.77 -5.22
CA HIS A 40 2.89 -18.16 -4.07
C HIS A 40 4.19 -18.83 -4.52
N ARG A 41 5.22 -18.81 -3.67
CA ARG A 41 6.50 -19.45 -3.90
C ARG A 41 6.86 -20.29 -2.68
N GLN A 42 7.31 -21.51 -2.94
CA GLN A 42 7.71 -22.45 -1.91
C GLN A 42 9.23 -22.57 -1.90
N ARG A 43 9.82 -22.60 -0.71
CA ARG A 43 11.26 -22.74 -0.51
C ARG A 43 11.53 -23.68 0.65
N ALA A 44 12.58 -24.49 0.52
CA ALA A 44 13.18 -25.23 1.61
C ALA A 44 14.58 -24.64 1.83
N MET A 45 14.91 -24.32 3.07
CA MET A 45 16.16 -23.69 3.45
C MET A 45 16.72 -24.31 4.73
N GLU A 46 18.04 -24.26 4.84
CA GLU A 46 18.76 -24.61 6.06
C GLU A 46 19.22 -23.31 6.73
N ILE A 47 19.01 -23.22 8.04
CA ILE A 47 19.38 -22.04 8.82
C ILE A 47 20.26 -22.48 9.97
N SER A 48 21.40 -21.80 10.09
CA SER A 48 22.33 -21.99 11.19
C SER A 48 21.98 -21.02 12.33
N LEU A 49 21.53 -21.57 13.44
CA LEU A 49 21.32 -20.87 14.70
C LEU A 49 22.44 -21.19 15.68
N THR A 50 22.49 -20.45 16.79
CA THR A 50 23.47 -20.67 17.87
C THR A 50 23.40 -22.08 18.48
N THR A 51 22.22 -22.70 18.47
CA THR A 51 21.98 -24.04 19.01
C THR A 51 22.20 -25.16 17.99
N GLY A 52 22.42 -24.85 16.70
CA GLY A 52 22.65 -25.83 15.64
C GLY A 52 21.99 -25.45 14.32
N ASN A 53 22.05 -26.37 13.35
CA ASN A 53 21.40 -26.20 12.04
C ASN A 53 19.98 -26.77 12.06
N TYR A 54 19.03 -26.00 11.55
CA TYR A 54 17.62 -26.33 11.49
C TYR A 54 17.09 -26.32 10.06
N SER A 55 16.14 -27.21 9.78
CA SER A 55 15.39 -27.26 8.52
C SER A 55 14.24 -26.27 8.60
N ARG A 56 14.13 -25.35 7.65
CA ARG A 56 13.02 -24.40 7.55
C ARG A 56 12.35 -24.49 6.18
N LEU A 57 11.02 -24.59 6.17
CA LEU A 57 10.20 -24.39 4.98
C LEU A 57 9.65 -22.98 4.98
N ALA A 58 9.68 -22.31 3.83
CA ALA A 58 9.10 -21.00 3.65
C ALA A 58 8.10 -21.02 2.49
N CYS A 59 6.95 -20.39 2.73
CA CYS A 59 5.94 -20.10 1.72
C CYS A 59 5.76 -18.58 1.66
N GLU A 60 6.12 -18.00 0.52
CA GLU A 60 5.99 -16.59 0.21
C GLU A 60 4.73 -16.40 -0.61
N ILE A 61 3.84 -15.49 -0.19
CA ILE A 61 2.61 -15.18 -0.91
C ILE A 61 2.71 -13.76 -1.45
N GLN A 62 2.52 -13.60 -2.76
CA GLN A 62 2.60 -12.30 -3.41
C GLN A 62 1.23 -11.64 -3.42
N PHE A 63 1.12 -10.53 -2.70
CA PHE A 63 -0.07 -9.70 -2.65
C PHE A 63 0.14 -8.41 -3.45
N VAL A 64 -0.83 -8.06 -4.29
CA VAL A 64 -0.89 -6.77 -4.97
C VAL A 64 -2.09 -5.99 -4.46
N ARG A 65 -1.88 -4.71 -4.12
CA ARG A 65 -2.93 -3.83 -3.65
C ARG A 65 -3.87 -3.43 -4.79
N SER A 66 -5.17 -3.50 -4.57
CA SER A 66 -6.17 -2.99 -5.51
C SER A 66 -6.22 -1.45 -5.45
N MET A 67 -6.09 -0.79 -6.60
CA MET A 67 -5.97 0.66 -6.68
C MET A 67 -7.33 1.39 -6.83
N GLY A 68 -8.42 0.67 -7.14
CA GLY A 68 -9.71 1.27 -7.50
C GLY A 68 -10.28 2.20 -6.43
N TYR A 69 -10.21 1.80 -5.16
CA TYR A 69 -10.63 2.63 -4.02
C TYR A 69 -9.85 3.96 -3.94
N TYR A 70 -8.52 3.89 -4.07
CA TYR A 70 -7.66 5.06 -3.99
C TYR A 70 -7.91 6.04 -5.13
N LEU A 71 -8.15 5.54 -6.35
CA LEU A 71 -8.48 6.39 -7.50
C LEU A 71 -9.73 7.23 -7.24
N ILE A 72 -10.81 6.59 -6.81
CA ILE A 72 -12.11 7.26 -6.62
C ILE A 72 -12.08 8.20 -5.42
N GLN A 73 -11.50 7.78 -4.29
CA GLN A 73 -11.58 8.56 -3.05
C GLN A 73 -10.48 9.61 -2.89
N ILE A 74 -9.35 9.48 -3.60
CA ILE A 74 -8.20 10.35 -3.38
C ILE A 74 -7.76 11.03 -4.68
N TYR A 75 -7.47 10.28 -5.75
CA TYR A 75 -6.91 10.86 -6.97
C TYR A 75 -7.90 11.75 -7.74
N ILE A 76 -9.13 11.27 -7.93
CA ILE A 76 -10.19 12.04 -8.60
C ILE A 76 -10.51 13.34 -7.83
N PRO A 77 -10.84 13.32 -6.53
CA PRO A 77 -11.18 14.54 -5.81
C PRO A 77 -10.02 15.53 -5.73
N SER A 78 -8.78 15.07 -5.48
CA SER A 78 -7.61 15.97 -5.50
C SER A 78 -7.35 16.60 -6.88
N GLY A 79 -7.52 15.85 -7.97
CA GLY A 79 -7.42 16.39 -9.32
C GLY A 79 -8.48 17.44 -9.61
N LEU A 80 -9.73 17.21 -9.18
CA LEU A 80 -10.81 18.18 -9.31
C LEU A 80 -10.53 19.47 -8.52
N ILE A 81 -9.96 19.36 -7.31
CA ILE A 81 -9.58 20.52 -6.49
C ILE A 81 -8.55 21.39 -7.22
N VAL A 82 -7.54 20.79 -7.86
CA VAL A 82 -6.53 21.51 -8.67
C VAL A 82 -7.18 22.20 -9.87
N ILE A 83 -8.11 21.54 -10.56
CA ILE A 83 -8.83 22.18 -11.68
C ILE A 83 -9.66 23.37 -11.18
N ILE A 84 -10.32 23.24 -10.02
CA ILE A 84 -11.12 24.32 -9.41
C ILE A 84 -10.25 25.50 -8.99
N SER A 85 -9.04 25.28 -8.46
CA SER A 85 -8.15 26.39 -8.10
C SER A 85 -7.79 27.25 -9.32
N TRP A 86 -7.65 26.65 -10.50
CA TRP A 86 -7.35 27.36 -11.75
C TRP A 86 -8.55 28.14 -12.32
N VAL A 87 -9.78 27.82 -11.93
CA VAL A 87 -10.97 28.61 -12.31
C VAL A 87 -10.84 30.05 -11.78
N SER A 88 -10.10 30.27 -10.69
CA SER A 88 -9.82 31.61 -10.15
C SER A 88 -9.07 32.53 -11.12
N PHE A 89 -8.38 31.99 -12.13
CA PHE A 89 -7.72 32.76 -13.19
C PHE A 89 -8.70 33.32 -14.23
N TRP A 90 -9.84 32.66 -14.42
CA TRP A 90 -10.89 33.10 -15.35
C TRP A 90 -11.78 34.19 -14.74
N LEU A 91 -11.69 34.39 -13.42
CA LEU A 91 -12.48 35.39 -12.72
C LEU A 91 -11.95 36.81 -12.96
N ASN A 92 -12.85 37.75 -13.19
CA ASN A 92 -12.49 39.15 -13.40
C ASN A 92 -11.72 39.71 -12.20
N ARG A 93 -10.68 40.52 -12.47
CA ARG A 93 -9.76 41.11 -11.48
C ARG A 93 -10.49 41.87 -10.38
N ASN A 94 -11.65 42.46 -10.68
CA ASN A 94 -12.44 43.24 -9.73
C ASN A 94 -13.15 42.37 -8.66
N ALA A 95 -13.25 41.06 -8.88
CA ALA A 95 -13.85 40.11 -7.93
C ALA A 95 -12.79 39.50 -6.98
N THR A 96 -11.99 40.36 -6.35
CA THR A 96 -10.92 39.97 -5.39
C THR A 96 -11.42 39.06 -4.25
N PRO A 97 -12.56 39.33 -3.60
CA PRO A 97 -13.04 38.51 -2.48
C PRO A 97 -13.32 37.05 -2.89
N ALA A 98 -13.87 36.84 -4.08
CA ALA A 98 -14.18 35.51 -4.60
C ALA A 98 -12.92 34.69 -4.90
N ARG A 99 -11.87 35.33 -5.43
CA ARG A 99 -10.59 34.65 -5.72
C ARG A 99 -9.88 34.21 -4.44
N VAL A 100 -9.84 35.09 -3.44
CA VAL A 100 -9.22 34.77 -2.13
C VAL A 100 -10.01 33.67 -1.43
N ALA A 101 -11.34 33.73 -1.42
CA ALA A 101 -12.17 32.68 -0.85
C ALA A 101 -11.93 31.32 -1.52
N LEU A 102 -11.91 31.26 -2.86
CA LEU A 102 -11.63 30.02 -3.60
C LEU A 102 -10.23 29.46 -3.30
N GLY A 103 -9.20 30.31 -3.23
CA GLY A 103 -7.84 29.87 -2.88
C GLY A 103 -7.77 29.28 -1.47
N VAL A 104 -8.33 29.98 -0.47
CA VAL A 104 -8.31 29.50 0.92
C VAL A 104 -9.11 28.20 1.07
N THR A 105 -10.29 28.11 0.45
CA THR A 105 -11.12 26.89 0.53
C THR A 105 -10.45 25.71 -0.17
N THR A 106 -9.78 25.90 -1.31
CA THR A 106 -9.08 24.81 -2.02
C THR A 106 -7.88 24.29 -1.22
N VAL A 107 -7.07 25.17 -0.62
CA VAL A 107 -5.96 24.79 0.28
C VAL A 107 -6.47 24.05 1.52
N LEU A 108 -7.53 24.55 2.16
CA LEU A 108 -8.14 23.88 3.31
C LEU A 108 -8.66 22.49 2.93
N THR A 109 -9.39 22.38 1.82
CA THR A 109 -9.95 21.11 1.33
C THR A 109 -8.84 20.10 1.04
N MET A 110 -7.75 20.54 0.40
CA MET A 110 -6.59 19.69 0.11
C MET A 110 -5.91 19.20 1.41
N THR A 111 -5.77 20.10 2.39
CA THR A 111 -5.22 19.75 3.71
C THR A 111 -6.09 18.73 4.43
N THR A 112 -7.42 18.90 4.41
CA THR A 112 -8.38 17.94 4.97
C THR A 112 -8.29 16.58 4.29
N LEU A 113 -8.20 16.54 2.96
CA LEU A 113 -8.04 15.29 2.20
C LEU A 113 -6.74 14.56 2.56
N MET A 114 -5.63 15.30 2.67
CA MET A 114 -4.33 14.76 3.07
C MET A 114 -4.36 14.21 4.51
N SER A 115 -5.03 14.91 5.44
CA SER A 115 -5.21 14.44 6.82
C SER A 115 -6.06 13.15 6.87
N SER A 116 -7.18 13.12 6.16
CA SER A 116 -8.06 11.95 6.05
C SER A 116 -7.33 10.73 5.46
N THR A 117 -6.55 10.95 4.40
CA THR A 117 -5.74 9.90 3.77
C THR A 117 -4.69 9.35 4.74
N ASN A 118 -4.01 10.21 5.49
CA ASN A 118 -3.02 9.80 6.49
C ASN A 118 -3.64 9.09 7.70
N ALA A 119 -4.90 9.38 8.04
CA ALA A 119 -5.63 8.67 9.09
C ALA A 119 -6.06 7.25 8.65
N ALA A 120 -6.37 7.07 7.36
CA ALA A 120 -6.76 5.78 6.79
C ALA A 120 -5.56 4.85 6.51
N LEU A 121 -4.34 5.39 6.48
CA LEU A 121 -3.12 4.65 6.20
C LEU A 121 -2.32 4.41 7.50
N PRO A 122 -1.59 3.27 7.61
CA PRO A 122 -0.69 3.07 8.73
C PRO A 122 0.40 4.14 8.75
N LYS A 123 0.68 4.68 9.94
CA LYS A 123 1.71 5.71 10.12
C LYS A 123 3.08 5.11 9.83
N ILE A 124 3.75 5.67 8.83
CA ILE A 124 5.10 5.29 8.44
C ILE A 124 5.92 6.56 8.23
N SER A 125 7.21 6.50 8.57
CA SER A 125 8.07 7.69 8.63
C SER A 125 8.71 8.07 7.29
N TYR A 126 8.55 7.26 6.24
CA TYR A 126 9.09 7.54 4.91
C TYR A 126 8.01 8.05 3.94
N VAL A 127 8.47 8.77 2.91
CA VAL A 127 7.60 9.34 1.88
C VAL A 127 7.05 8.23 0.97
N LYS A 128 5.72 8.15 0.86
CA LYS A 128 5.02 7.25 -0.07
C LYS A 128 4.74 7.94 -1.39
N SER A 129 4.48 7.15 -2.44
CA SER A 129 4.04 7.68 -3.75
C SER A 129 2.79 8.56 -3.65
N ILE A 130 1.86 8.21 -2.75
CA ILE A 130 0.65 9.02 -2.50
C ILE A 130 0.99 10.38 -1.87
N ASP A 131 2.00 10.43 -0.99
CA ASP A 131 2.43 11.67 -0.34
C ASP A 131 3.06 12.61 -1.38
N VAL A 132 3.83 12.08 -2.33
CA VAL A 132 4.41 12.86 -3.45
C VAL A 132 3.32 13.42 -4.35
N TYR A 133 2.31 12.61 -4.70
CA TYR A 133 1.20 13.06 -5.54
C TYR A 133 0.39 14.17 -4.85
N LEU A 134 -0.04 13.95 -3.60
CA LEU A 134 -0.79 14.95 -2.83
C LEU A 134 0.07 16.20 -2.57
N GLY A 135 1.36 16.06 -2.30
CA GLY A 135 2.28 17.19 -2.16
C GLY A 135 2.39 18.02 -3.44
N THR A 136 2.43 17.36 -4.60
CA THR A 136 2.45 18.04 -5.90
C THR A 136 1.14 18.78 -6.17
N CYS A 137 -0.01 18.14 -5.91
CA CYS A 137 -1.32 18.77 -5.99
C CYS A 137 -1.43 19.97 -5.05
N PHE A 138 -0.87 19.89 -3.84
CA PHE A 138 -0.88 20.99 -2.87
C PHE A 138 -0.08 22.20 -3.36
N VAL A 139 1.05 21.99 -4.04
CA VAL A 139 1.87 23.08 -4.61
C VAL A 139 1.19 23.73 -5.84
N MET A 140 0.36 22.97 -6.56
CA MET A 140 -0.35 23.45 -7.76
C MET A 140 -1.63 24.25 -7.46
N VAL A 141 -2.21 24.09 -6.26
CA VAL A 141 -3.36 24.87 -5.78
C VAL A 141 -2.91 26.28 -5.43
#